data_AF-A0A914X0S5-F1
#
_entry.id   AF-A0A914X0S5-F1
#
_cell.length_a   1.000
_cell.length_b   1.000
_cell.length_c   1.000
_cell.angle_alpha   90.00
_cell.angle_beta   90.00
_cell.angle_gamma   90.00
#
_symmetry.space_group_name_H-M   'P 1'
#
loop_
_entity.id
_entity.type
_entity.pdbx_description
1 polymer ?
#
loop_
_entity_poly.entity_id
_entity_poly.type
_entity_poly.pdbx_seq_one_letter_code
_entity_poly.pdbx_strand_id
1 'polypeptide(L)'
;MAYFSEDELIDSIRHIFIAEDDTGVCEATLLSPVKRQKPGGLPLNFRIDTASLSFDGADDSLDWLSSSPEIRADGPSRMRTYTMKQMELMQKAKKKSELRSIPWKTPPAELLRAVPPPFDQLPIVKPTTYESVTSQLVAESPLLIENPFLEYAKFEAARTDRMPSQSFLIFYPMSDEPSPIRVLVRSTARVADLIGLCCFKYAYVGRQPPLK
;
A
#
# COMPACT_ATOMS: atom_id res chain seq x y z
N MET A 1 32.49 35.75 -41.04
CA MET A 1 31.34 35.23 -40.27
C MET A 1 31.16 33.78 -40.67
N ALA A 2 31.16 32.86 -39.71
CA ALA A 2 31.01 31.44 -40.01
C ALA A 2 29.57 31.19 -40.48
N TYR A 3 29.41 30.76 -41.73
CA TYR A 3 28.12 30.28 -42.25
C TYR A 3 28.03 28.80 -41.92
N PHE A 4 27.09 28.43 -41.07
CA PHE A 4 26.71 27.02 -40.89
C PHE A 4 25.78 26.61 -42.01
N SER A 5 25.97 25.43 -42.58
CA SER A 5 24.99 24.84 -43.47
C SER A 5 23.75 24.42 -42.69
N GLU A 6 22.58 24.43 -43.33
CA GLU A 6 21.30 24.06 -42.70
C GLU A 6 21.36 22.67 -42.06
N ASP A 7 22.04 21.73 -42.71
CA ASP A 7 22.22 20.38 -42.21
C ASP A 7 23.14 20.30 -40.98
N GLU A 8 24.22 21.11 -40.92
CA GLU A 8 25.08 21.18 -39.74
C GLU A 8 24.33 21.74 -38.53
N LEU A 9 23.40 22.66 -38.79
CA LEU A 9 22.54 23.22 -37.76
C LEU A 9 21.54 22.17 -37.26
N ILE A 10 20.91 21.40 -38.15
CA ILE A 10 20.01 20.30 -37.79
C ILE A 10 20.75 19.22 -36.97
N ASP A 11 21.96 18.84 -37.38
CA ASP A 11 22.76 17.84 -36.67
C ASP A 11 23.21 18.35 -35.29
N SER A 12 23.54 19.65 -35.18
CA SER A 12 23.87 20.26 -33.88
C SER A 12 22.67 20.25 -32.92
N ILE A 13 21.47 20.57 -33.42
CA ILE A 13 20.24 20.55 -32.63
C ILE A 13 19.96 19.13 -32.13
N ARG A 14 20.02 18.14 -33.02
CA ARG A 14 19.82 16.73 -32.64
C ARG A 14 20.83 16.28 -31.58
N HIS A 15 22.10 16.61 -31.77
CA HIS A 15 23.14 16.26 -30.81
C HIS A 15 22.88 16.88 -29.43
N ILE A 16 22.49 18.16 -29.38
CA ILE A 16 22.19 18.84 -28.10
C ILE A 16 21.02 18.15 -27.39
N PHE A 17 19.92 17.92 -28.09
CA PHE A 17 18.73 17.27 -27.49
C PHE A 17 18.98 15.83 -27.06
N ILE A 18 19.80 15.07 -27.79
CA ILE A 18 20.18 13.71 -27.38
C ILE A 18 21.14 13.74 -26.18
N ALA A 19 22.10 14.67 -26.17
CA ALA A 19 23.11 14.75 -25.12
C ALA A 19 22.56 15.27 -23.78
N GLU A 20 21.55 16.15 -23.82
CA GLU A 20 20.92 16.70 -22.61
C GLU A 20 19.75 15.85 -22.08
N ASP A 21 19.27 14.86 -22.85
CA ASP A 21 18.16 14.00 -22.44
C ASP A 21 18.63 12.77 -21.66
N ASP A 22 18.50 12.83 -20.34
CA ASP A 22 18.77 11.70 -19.45
C ASP A 22 17.73 10.57 -19.56
N THR A 23 16.58 10.82 -20.19
CA THR A 23 15.49 9.82 -20.30
C THR A 23 15.63 8.88 -21.50
N GLY A 24 16.51 9.20 -22.45
CA GLY A 24 16.75 8.42 -23.68
C GLY A 24 15.58 8.47 -24.68
N VAL A 25 14.59 9.34 -24.46
CA VAL A 25 13.43 9.50 -25.35
C VAL A 25 13.84 10.25 -26.62
N CYS A 26 14.71 11.25 -26.50
CA CYS A 26 15.25 11.99 -27.63
C CYS A 26 16.11 11.10 -28.53
N GLU A 27 16.89 10.17 -27.99
CA GLU A 27 17.62 9.17 -28.79
C GLU A 27 16.65 8.21 -29.51
N ALA A 28 15.57 7.79 -28.84
CA ALA A 28 14.58 6.90 -29.44
C ALA A 28 13.70 7.57 -30.51
N THR A 29 13.55 8.90 -30.47
CA THR A 29 12.66 9.65 -31.38
C THR A 29 13.39 10.40 -32.47
N LEU A 30 14.61 10.89 -32.22
CA LEU A 30 15.42 11.61 -33.21
C LEU A 30 16.28 10.63 -34.01
N LEU A 31 16.18 10.70 -35.33
CA LEU A 31 16.99 9.90 -36.24
C LEU A 31 18.47 10.31 -36.15
N SER A 32 19.37 9.33 -36.11
CA SER A 32 20.82 9.53 -36.12
C SER A 32 21.28 10.30 -37.37
N PRO A 33 22.27 11.19 -37.25
CA PRO A 33 22.77 11.98 -38.37
C PRO A 33 23.33 11.07 -39.48
N VAL A 34 23.06 11.43 -40.73
CA VAL A 34 23.54 10.69 -41.90
C VAL A 34 25.05 10.87 -41.98
N LYS A 35 25.81 9.76 -41.95
CA LYS A 35 27.28 9.80 -41.98
C LYS A 35 27.78 10.43 -43.28
N ARG A 36 28.31 11.65 -43.21
CA ARG A 36 28.98 12.31 -44.34
C ARG A 36 30.39 11.76 -44.54
N GLN A 37 30.78 11.63 -45.80
CA GLN A 37 32.15 11.28 -46.17
C GLN A 37 33.09 12.45 -45.83
N LYS A 38 34.16 12.18 -45.10
CA LYS A 38 35.23 13.17 -44.84
C LYS A 38 35.95 13.50 -46.15
N PRO A 39 36.39 14.76 -46.38
CA PRO A 39 37.16 15.11 -47.56
C PRO A 39 38.47 14.31 -47.57
N GLY A 40 38.67 13.49 -48.60
CA GLY A 40 39.84 12.60 -48.75
C GLY A 40 39.60 11.12 -48.39
N GLY A 41 38.40 10.73 -47.95
CA GLY A 41 38.02 9.32 -47.78
C GLY A 41 37.53 8.69 -49.08
N LEU A 42 37.71 7.37 -49.23
CA LEU A 42 37.14 6.58 -50.33
C LEU A 42 35.59 6.67 -50.30
N PRO A 43 34.88 6.73 -51.46
CA PRO A 43 33.42 6.84 -51.48
C PRO A 43 32.74 5.72 -50.68
N LEU A 44 31.95 6.11 -49.69
CA LEU A 44 31.23 5.21 -48.77
C LEU A 44 29.98 4.57 -49.42
N ASN A 45 29.94 4.46 -50.75
CA ASN A 45 28.82 3.90 -51.49
C ASN A 45 28.84 2.36 -51.53
N PHE A 46 29.77 1.70 -50.84
CA PHE A 46 29.88 0.23 -50.83
C PHE A 46 29.00 -0.47 -49.79
N ARG A 47 28.20 0.29 -49.03
CA ARG A 47 27.10 -0.24 -48.21
C ARG A 47 25.87 0.64 -48.39
N ILE A 48 25.34 0.63 -49.61
CA ILE A 48 23.92 0.87 -49.80
C ILE A 48 23.26 -0.48 -49.56
N ASP A 49 22.84 -0.73 -48.33
CA ASP A 49 21.73 -1.63 -48.06
C ASP A 49 20.88 -0.89 -47.02
N THR A 50 19.64 -0.57 -47.41
CA THR A 50 18.56 0.13 -46.68
C THR A 50 18.31 1.64 -46.92
N ALA A 51 18.99 2.31 -47.86
CA ALA A 51 18.64 3.72 -48.20
C ALA A 51 18.49 4.04 -49.69
N SER A 52 18.56 3.06 -50.58
CA SER A 52 18.11 3.21 -51.97
C SER A 52 16.78 2.47 -52.17
N LEU A 53 15.72 3.02 -51.60
CA LEU A 53 14.41 2.89 -52.25
C LEU A 53 14.22 4.15 -53.08
N SER A 54 14.80 4.09 -54.28
CA SER A 54 14.22 4.77 -55.43
C SER A 54 12.71 4.48 -55.43
N PHE A 55 11.95 5.56 -55.46
CA PHE A 55 10.52 5.61 -55.68
C PHE A 55 10.14 4.80 -56.93
N ASP A 56 9.75 3.55 -56.72
CA ASP A 56 8.92 2.79 -57.65
C ASP A 56 8.17 1.69 -56.87
N GLY A 57 6.85 1.66 -57.03
CA GLY A 57 6.00 0.53 -56.62
C GLY A 57 5.61 0.40 -55.15
N ALA A 58 4.51 1.07 -54.78
CA ALA A 58 3.45 0.58 -53.90
C ALA A 58 3.79 -0.47 -52.81
N ASP A 59 4.15 -0.01 -51.61
CA ASP A 59 3.71 -0.64 -50.36
C ASP A 59 3.78 0.39 -49.22
N ASP A 60 2.60 0.81 -48.78
CA ASP A 60 2.39 1.86 -47.80
C ASP A 60 2.32 1.23 -46.40
N SER A 61 3.00 1.82 -45.42
CA SER A 61 2.58 1.86 -44.01
C SER A 61 2.83 0.69 -43.02
N LEU A 62 4.03 0.08 -42.97
CA LEU A 62 4.38 -0.77 -41.80
C LEU A 62 5.58 -0.30 -40.96
N ASP A 63 6.59 0.33 -41.56
CA ASP A 63 7.84 0.62 -40.84
C ASP A 63 7.79 1.90 -39.96
N TRP A 64 6.89 2.83 -40.26
CA TRP A 64 6.64 3.98 -39.38
C TRP A 64 5.95 3.56 -38.06
N LEU A 65 5.09 2.54 -38.13
CA LEU A 65 4.43 1.96 -36.97
C LEU A 65 5.39 1.10 -36.14
N SER A 66 6.38 0.45 -36.77
CA SER A 66 7.40 -0.36 -36.07
C SER A 66 8.35 0.49 -35.20
N SER A 67 8.52 1.77 -35.57
CA SER A 67 9.40 2.73 -34.90
C SER A 67 8.70 3.59 -33.86
N SER A 68 7.37 3.50 -33.73
CA SER A 68 6.64 4.21 -32.68
C SER A 68 7.02 3.68 -31.30
N PRO A 69 7.52 4.54 -30.38
CA PRO A 69 7.91 4.13 -29.02
C PRO A 69 6.78 3.45 -28.25
N GLU A 70 5.52 3.68 -28.63
CA GLU A 70 4.33 3.06 -28.03
C GLU A 70 4.11 1.58 -28.39
N ILE A 71 4.72 1.06 -29.46
CA ILE A 71 4.43 -0.29 -30.01
C ILE A 71 5.54 -1.32 -29.70
N ARG A 72 6.73 -0.90 -29.25
CA ARG A 72 7.80 -1.83 -28.84
C ARG A 72 7.35 -2.65 -27.61
N ALA A 73 7.14 -3.94 -27.84
CA ALA A 73 6.61 -4.90 -26.86
C ALA A 73 7.55 -5.23 -25.68
N ASP A 74 8.79 -4.71 -25.67
CA ASP A 74 9.82 -5.00 -24.67
C ASP A 74 9.90 -3.99 -23.51
N GLY A 75 9.00 -3.01 -23.45
CA GLY A 75 8.80 -2.13 -22.28
C GLY A 75 7.81 -2.72 -21.26
N PRO A 76 7.87 -2.33 -19.97
CA PRO A 76 6.98 -2.86 -18.94
C PRO A 76 5.52 -2.72 -19.38
N SER A 77 4.90 -3.87 -19.61
CA SER A 77 3.52 -4.08 -20.03
C SER A 77 2.61 -2.89 -19.67
N ARG A 78 2.17 -2.17 -20.72
CA ARG A 78 1.14 -1.12 -20.72
C ARG A 78 0.81 -0.60 -19.32
N MET A 79 1.39 0.53 -18.95
CA MET A 79 0.95 1.29 -17.79
C MET A 79 -0.56 1.49 -17.90
N ARG A 80 -1.37 0.68 -17.19
CA ARG A 80 -2.84 0.79 -17.25
C ARG A 80 -3.19 2.24 -16.98
N THR A 81 -3.94 2.86 -17.88
CA THR A 81 -4.36 4.26 -17.76
C THR A 81 -5.02 4.46 -16.39
N TYR A 82 -4.77 5.62 -15.81
CA TYR A 82 -5.24 5.94 -14.45
C TYR A 82 -6.76 5.71 -14.29
N THR A 83 -7.52 5.97 -15.35
CA THR A 83 -8.98 5.74 -15.44
C THR A 83 -9.35 4.25 -15.31
N MET A 84 -8.60 3.34 -15.93
CA MET A 84 -8.84 1.90 -15.83
C MET A 84 -8.61 1.38 -14.41
N LYS A 85 -7.57 1.87 -13.74
CA LYS A 85 -7.29 1.53 -12.32
C LYS A 85 -8.39 2.02 -11.39
N GLN A 86 -8.87 3.25 -11.59
CA GLN A 86 -9.99 3.80 -10.83
C GLN A 86 -11.28 2.97 -11.01
N MET A 87 -11.59 2.56 -12.23
CA MET A 87 -12.76 1.71 -12.50
C MET A 87 -12.65 0.35 -11.80
N GLU A 88 -11.47 -0.28 -11.82
CA GLU A 88 -11.25 -1.57 -11.14
C GLU A 88 -11.45 -1.46 -9.63
N LEU A 89 -10.97 -0.38 -9.02
CA LEU A 89 -11.15 -0.10 -7.59
C LEU A 89 -12.64 0.08 -7.24
N MET A 90 -13.39 0.86 -8.02
CA MET A 90 -14.82 1.07 -7.81
C MET A 90 -15.62 -0.23 -7.97
N GLN A 91 -15.28 -1.07 -8.96
CA GLN A 91 -15.93 -2.36 -9.15
C GLN A 91 -15.65 -3.33 -7.98
N LYS A 92 -14.43 -3.34 -7.46
CA LYS A 92 -14.07 -4.12 -6.26
C LYS A 92 -14.79 -3.63 -5.01
N ALA A 93 -15.03 -2.32 -4.87
CA ALA A 93 -15.79 -1.75 -3.77
C ALA A 93 -17.28 -2.13 -3.84
N LYS A 94 -17.88 -2.11 -5.03
CA LYS A 94 -19.30 -2.48 -5.24
C LYS A 94 -19.61 -3.94 -4.95
N LYS A 95 -18.66 -4.86 -5.20
CA LYS A 95 -18.84 -6.30 -4.96
C LYS A 95 -18.88 -6.71 -3.48
N LYS A 96 -18.63 -5.79 -2.54
CA LYS A 96 -18.45 -6.11 -1.10
C LYS A 96 -19.64 -5.78 -0.20
N SER A 97 -20.80 -5.39 -0.72
CA SER A 97 -21.93 -5.02 0.13
C SER A 97 -22.98 -6.14 0.25
N GLU A 98 -22.88 -6.96 1.29
CA GLU A 98 -23.98 -7.83 1.77
C GLU A 98 -24.94 -7.08 2.71
N LEU A 99 -24.90 -5.75 2.70
CA LEU A 99 -25.69 -4.93 3.61
C LEU A 99 -27.12 -4.75 3.05
N ARG A 100 -28.11 -5.18 3.83
CA ARG A 100 -29.52 -4.87 3.56
C ARG A 100 -29.82 -3.45 4.04
N SER A 101 -29.95 -2.52 3.10
CA SER A 101 -30.52 -1.20 3.41
C SER A 101 -32.04 -1.33 3.55
N ILE A 102 -32.56 -1.05 4.75
CA ILE A 102 -34.01 -1.02 5.01
C ILE A 102 -34.42 0.46 5.02
N PRO A 103 -34.97 0.99 3.90
CA PRO A 103 -35.41 2.37 3.87
C PRO A 103 -36.65 2.53 4.76
N TRP A 104 -36.70 3.65 5.48
CA TRP A 104 -37.90 4.02 6.21
C TRP A 104 -39.04 4.29 5.21
N LYS A 105 -40.17 3.60 5.38
CA LYS A 105 -41.38 3.81 4.57
C LYS A 105 -42.50 4.28 5.49
N THR A 106 -43.23 5.30 5.07
CA THR A 106 -44.46 5.72 5.74
C THR A 106 -45.49 4.58 5.63
N PRO A 107 -46.03 4.08 6.76
CA PRO A 107 -47.00 3.00 6.73
C PRO A 107 -48.31 3.47 6.06
N PRO A 108 -48.97 2.63 5.25
CA PRO A 108 -50.27 2.94 4.69
C PRO A 108 -51.30 3.17 5.81
N ALA A 109 -52.16 4.18 5.63
CA ALA A 109 -53.11 4.67 6.64
C ALA A 109 -54.11 3.60 7.14
N GLU A 110 -54.27 2.50 6.40
CA GLU A 110 -55.10 1.35 6.75
C GLU A 110 -54.51 0.54 7.93
N LEU A 111 -53.18 0.45 8.04
CA LEU A 111 -52.49 -0.24 9.14
C LEU A 111 -52.52 0.56 10.46
N LEU A 112 -52.82 1.85 10.40
CA LEU A 112 -52.94 2.71 11.59
C LEU A 112 -54.34 2.64 12.22
N ARG A 113 -55.36 2.13 11.52
CA ARG A 113 -56.74 2.06 12.02
C ARG A 113 -57.10 0.75 12.71
N ALA A 114 -56.33 -0.33 12.48
CA ALA A 114 -56.74 -1.69 12.84
C ALA A 114 -55.81 -2.41 13.84
N VAL A 115 -54.84 -1.74 14.47
CA VAL A 115 -53.83 -2.40 15.29
C VAL A 115 -53.96 -1.98 16.76
N PRO A 116 -54.21 -2.91 17.72
CA PRO A 116 -54.00 -2.65 19.14
C PRO A 116 -52.54 -2.22 19.37
N PRO A 117 -52.22 -1.46 20.44
CA PRO A 117 -50.91 -0.83 20.59
C PRO A 117 -49.76 -1.85 20.35
N PRO A 118 -48.85 -1.60 19.38
CA PRO A 118 -47.91 -2.61 18.88
C PRO A 118 -46.79 -2.99 19.87
N PHE A 119 -46.85 -2.49 21.10
CA PHE A 119 -45.88 -2.73 22.15
C PHE A 119 -46.62 -2.67 23.49
N ASP A 120 -47.49 -3.65 23.73
CA ASP A 120 -47.94 -3.89 25.10
C ASP A 120 -46.67 -4.07 25.96
N GLN A 121 -46.52 -3.17 26.92
CA GLN A 121 -45.41 -3.17 27.86
C GLN A 121 -45.49 -4.49 28.62
N LEU A 122 -44.71 -5.47 28.17
CA LEU A 122 -44.56 -6.73 28.88
C LEU A 122 -44.26 -6.38 30.34
N PRO A 123 -45.01 -6.96 31.30
CA PRO A 123 -44.83 -6.63 32.70
C PRO A 123 -43.36 -6.87 33.06
N ILE A 124 -42.69 -5.84 33.57
CA ILE A 124 -41.31 -5.91 33.99
C ILE A 124 -41.26 -6.83 35.22
N VAL A 125 -41.01 -8.11 34.99
CA VAL A 125 -40.76 -9.09 36.06
C VAL A 125 -39.39 -8.77 36.63
N LYS A 126 -39.35 -8.23 37.86
CA LYS A 126 -38.09 -8.04 38.59
C LYS A 126 -37.59 -9.43 39.01
N PRO A 127 -36.43 -9.91 38.53
CA PRO A 127 -35.92 -11.21 38.97
C PRO A 127 -35.54 -11.15 40.46
N THR A 128 -35.83 -12.24 41.18
CA THR A 128 -35.63 -12.40 42.63
C THR A 128 -34.20 -12.78 43.02
N THR A 129 -33.36 -13.17 42.06
CA THR A 129 -31.96 -13.54 42.26
C THR A 129 -31.09 -12.91 41.18
N TYR A 130 -30.05 -12.20 41.60
CA TYR A 130 -29.15 -11.43 40.74
C TYR A 130 -27.75 -12.00 40.86
N GLU A 131 -27.47 -13.06 40.10
CA GLU A 131 -26.13 -13.25 39.59
C GLU A 131 -26.15 -12.85 38.12
N SER A 132 -25.65 -11.66 37.85
CA SER A 132 -25.41 -11.24 36.48
C SER A 132 -24.46 -12.25 35.81
N VAL A 133 -24.68 -12.56 34.54
CA VAL A 133 -23.74 -13.36 33.74
C VAL A 133 -22.32 -12.78 33.83
N THR A 134 -22.20 -11.46 33.98
CA THR A 134 -20.92 -10.79 34.25
C THR A 134 -20.26 -11.20 35.57
N SER A 135 -21.04 -11.39 36.65
CA SER A 135 -20.52 -11.86 37.94
C SER A 135 -19.99 -13.29 37.86
N GLN A 136 -20.67 -14.16 37.10
CA GLN A 136 -20.23 -15.53 36.87
C GLN A 136 -18.94 -15.57 36.05
N LEU A 137 -18.87 -14.80 34.97
CA LEU A 137 -17.67 -14.70 34.13
C LEU A 137 -16.46 -14.10 34.86
N VAL A 138 -16.68 -13.18 35.82
CA VAL A 138 -15.59 -12.65 36.67
C VAL A 138 -15.08 -13.74 37.62
N ALA A 139 -15.96 -14.52 38.24
CA ALA A 139 -15.58 -15.61 39.13
C ALA A 139 -14.85 -16.75 38.40
N GLU A 140 -15.22 -17.04 37.15
CA GLU A 140 -14.56 -18.04 36.30
C GLU A 140 -13.25 -17.53 35.68
N SER A 141 -12.97 -16.23 35.74
CA SER A 141 -11.80 -15.68 35.07
C SER A 141 -10.50 -16.05 35.80
N PRO A 142 -9.51 -16.65 35.12
CA PRO A 142 -8.19 -16.92 35.68
C PRO A 142 -7.36 -15.64 35.87
N LEU A 143 -7.96 -14.46 35.66
CA LEU A 143 -7.32 -13.15 35.82
C LEU A 143 -7.15 -12.75 37.29
N LEU A 144 -7.69 -13.53 38.23
CA LEU A 144 -7.47 -13.40 39.68
C LEU A 144 -6.07 -13.87 40.12
N ILE A 145 -5.12 -14.07 39.20
CA ILE A 145 -3.72 -14.20 39.56
C ILE A 145 -3.27 -12.83 40.08
N GLU A 146 -3.18 -12.71 41.40
CA GLU A 146 -2.54 -11.59 42.08
C GLU A 146 -1.05 -11.55 41.69
N ASN A 147 -0.76 -10.99 40.51
CA ASN A 147 0.59 -10.83 40.03
C ASN A 147 1.23 -9.67 40.81
N PRO A 148 2.35 -9.88 41.52
CA PRO A 148 3.02 -8.83 42.30
C PRO A 148 3.47 -7.64 41.43
N PHE A 149 3.60 -7.84 40.11
CA PHE A 149 3.99 -6.81 39.16
C PHE A 149 2.80 -6.09 38.48
N LEU A 150 1.57 -6.31 38.95
CA LEU A 150 0.35 -5.73 38.35
C LEU A 150 0.40 -4.19 38.28
N GLU A 151 1.03 -3.54 39.26
CA GLU A 151 1.15 -2.08 39.31
C GLU A 151 1.86 -1.47 38.09
N TYR A 152 2.72 -2.25 37.44
CA TYR A 152 3.48 -1.81 36.27
C TYR A 152 2.70 -1.92 34.96
N ALA A 153 1.57 -2.65 34.93
CA ALA A 153 0.72 -2.78 33.74
C ALA A 153 0.21 -1.43 33.22
N LYS A 154 0.06 -0.42 34.08
CA LYS A 154 -0.36 0.95 33.71
C LYS A 154 0.59 1.68 32.76
N PHE A 155 1.85 1.23 32.68
CA PHE A 155 2.87 1.82 31.81
C PHE A 155 2.89 1.20 30.40
N GLU A 156 2.07 0.18 30.16
CA GLU A 156 1.88 -0.39 28.82
C GLU A 156 1.23 0.64 27.89
N ALA A 157 1.85 0.87 26.74
CA ALA A 157 1.29 1.73 25.71
C ALA A 157 0.41 0.91 24.78
N ALA A 158 -0.88 1.27 24.69
CA ALA A 158 -1.74 0.75 23.63
C ALA A 158 -1.31 1.34 22.27
N ARG A 159 -1.40 0.56 21.19
CA ARG A 159 -1.05 1.04 19.83
C ARG A 159 -1.87 2.25 19.36
N THR A 160 -2.97 2.55 20.02
CA THR A 160 -3.90 3.66 19.72
C THR A 160 -3.77 4.82 20.69
N ASP A 161 -2.85 4.77 21.66
CA ASP A 161 -2.61 5.91 22.53
C ASP A 161 -1.94 7.05 21.75
N ARG A 162 -2.45 8.28 21.90
CA ARG A 162 -1.85 9.50 21.33
C ARG A 162 -0.51 9.88 21.96
N MET A 163 -0.04 9.12 22.95
CA MET A 163 1.18 9.38 23.69
C MET A 163 2.38 8.74 22.98
N PRO A 164 3.58 9.37 23.02
CA PRO A 164 4.75 8.77 22.42
C PRO A 164 5.10 7.46 23.12
N SER A 165 5.28 6.38 22.33
CA SER A 165 5.54 5.03 22.83
C SER A 165 6.81 4.46 22.22
N GLN A 166 7.55 3.68 23.00
CA GLN A 166 8.75 2.95 22.56
C GLN A 166 8.48 1.44 22.63
N SER A 167 8.94 0.69 21.63
CA SER A 167 8.81 -0.77 21.62
C SER A 167 10.16 -1.44 21.79
N PHE A 168 10.25 -2.33 22.77
CA PHE A 168 11.42 -3.12 23.08
C PHE A 168 11.18 -4.59 22.77
N LEU A 169 12.23 -5.26 22.31
CA LEU A 169 12.25 -6.71 22.12
C LEU A 169 13.14 -7.29 23.21
N ILE A 170 12.57 -8.09 24.11
CA ILE A 170 13.22 -8.49 25.36
C ILE A 170 13.48 -9.98 25.35
N PHE A 171 14.75 -10.33 25.52
CA PHE A 171 15.23 -11.69 25.58
C PHE A 171 15.53 -12.03 27.04
N TYR A 172 14.93 -13.11 27.54
CA TYR A 172 15.16 -13.59 28.89
C TYR A 172 16.17 -14.75 28.82
N PRO A 173 17.41 -14.56 29.29
CA PRO A 173 18.44 -15.60 29.20
C PRO A 173 18.12 -16.81 30.09
N MET A 174 17.27 -16.62 31.10
CA MET A 174 16.89 -17.66 32.08
C MET A 174 15.68 -18.49 31.64
N SER A 175 15.07 -18.18 30.50
CA SER A 175 13.89 -18.88 30.01
C SER A 175 14.31 -20.07 29.16
N ASP A 176 13.72 -21.25 29.38
CA ASP A 176 13.98 -22.44 28.55
C ASP A 176 13.59 -22.23 27.08
N GLU A 177 12.61 -21.34 26.83
CA GLU A 177 12.25 -20.92 25.47
C GLU A 177 12.86 -19.55 25.12
N PRO A 178 13.76 -19.47 24.11
CA PRO A 178 14.43 -18.23 23.72
C PRO A 178 13.53 -17.29 22.89
N SER A 179 12.21 -17.39 23.01
CA SER A 179 11.29 -16.53 22.27
C SER A 179 11.29 -15.12 22.88
N PRO A 180 11.57 -14.07 22.10
CA PRO A 180 11.54 -12.71 22.63
C PRO A 180 10.11 -12.27 22.97
N ILE A 181 9.96 -11.52 24.05
CA ILE A 181 8.71 -10.83 24.37
C ILE A 181 8.80 -9.40 23.87
N ARG A 182 7.84 -8.99 23.04
CA ARG A 182 7.71 -7.60 22.61
C ARG A 182 6.94 -6.82 23.67
N VAL A 183 7.55 -5.75 24.17
CA VAL A 183 6.98 -4.88 25.20
C VAL A 183 6.85 -3.46 24.65
N LEU A 184 5.69 -2.84 24.85
CA LEU A 184 5.37 -1.51 24.34
C LEU A 184 5.15 -0.57 25.53
N VAL A 185 5.99 0.44 25.67
CA VAL A 185 6.08 1.27 26.88
C VAL A 185 5.86 2.74 26.54
N ARG A 186 5.18 3.46 27.44
CA ARG A 186 5.01 4.90 27.34
C ARG A 186 6.34 5.62 27.55
N SER A 187 6.63 6.64 26.74
CA SER A 187 7.86 7.46 26.83
C SER A 187 8.07 8.17 28.16
N THR A 188 7.02 8.31 28.98
CA THR A 188 7.08 8.92 30.31
C THR A 188 7.55 7.96 31.41
N ALA A 189 7.64 6.65 31.13
CA ALA A 189 8.02 5.65 32.12
C ALA A 189 9.54 5.62 32.34
N ARG A 190 9.96 5.33 33.58
CA ARG A 190 11.39 5.16 33.91
C ARG A 190 11.85 3.75 33.54
N VAL A 191 13.16 3.55 33.48
CA VAL A 191 13.75 2.22 33.22
C VAL A 191 13.34 1.19 34.29
N ALA A 192 13.20 1.61 35.56
CA ALA A 192 12.68 0.74 36.61
C ALA A 192 11.25 0.27 36.34
N ASP A 193 10.38 1.16 35.83
CA ASP A 193 9.01 0.84 35.48
C ASP A 193 8.94 -0.10 34.27
N LEU A 194 9.84 0.10 33.29
CA LEU A 194 10.02 -0.81 32.17
C LEU A 194 10.35 -2.21 32.68
N ILE A 195 11.33 -2.37 33.57
CA ILE A 195 11.70 -3.67 34.13
C ILE A 195 10.50 -4.33 34.83
N GLY A 196 9.75 -3.59 35.65
CA GLY A 196 8.54 -4.10 36.28
C GLY A 196 7.49 -4.60 35.28
N LEU A 197 7.29 -3.86 34.17
CA LEU A 197 6.40 -4.26 33.08
C LEU A 197 6.89 -5.53 32.35
N CYS A 198 8.22 -5.69 32.22
CA CYS A 198 8.83 -6.90 31.66
C CYS A 198 8.51 -8.12 32.52
N CYS A 199 8.72 -8.00 33.84
CA CYS A 199 8.38 -9.03 34.81
C CYS A 199 6.88 -9.38 34.78
N PHE A 200 6.02 -8.35 34.69
CA PHE A 200 4.58 -8.54 34.54
C PHE A 200 4.24 -9.37 33.29
N LYS A 201 4.79 -9.01 32.12
CA LYS A 201 4.56 -9.75 30.87
C LYS A 201 5.11 -11.17 30.90
N TYR A 202 6.26 -11.36 31.54
CA TYR A 202 6.87 -12.68 31.73
C TYR A 202 5.95 -13.61 32.55
N ALA A 203 5.45 -13.11 33.68
CA ALA A 203 4.51 -13.84 34.54
C ALA A 203 3.14 -14.06 33.87
N TYR A 204 2.64 -13.07 33.11
CA TYR A 204 1.39 -13.19 32.36
C TYR A 204 1.44 -14.30 31.29
N VAL A 205 2.60 -14.47 30.64
CA VAL A 205 2.82 -15.56 29.66
C VAL A 205 3.04 -16.92 30.36
N GLY A 206 3.26 -16.94 31.67
CA GLY A 206 3.44 -18.18 32.44
C GLY A 206 4.79 -18.85 32.20
N ARG A 207 5.85 -18.07 31.92
CA ARG A 207 7.19 -18.62 31.67
C ARG A 207 7.86 -19.13 32.95
N GLN A 208 8.75 -20.12 32.76
CA GLN A 208 9.57 -20.72 33.80
C GLN A 208 11.03 -20.28 33.63
N PRO A 209 11.79 -20.07 34.72
CA PRO A 209 11.39 -20.19 36.14
C PRO A 209 10.54 -19.00 36.63
N PRO A 210 9.68 -19.19 37.66
CA PRO A 210 8.84 -18.11 38.18
C PRO A 210 9.71 -17.01 38.81
N LEU A 211 9.35 -15.77 38.53
CA LEU A 211 9.96 -14.61 39.17
C LEU A 211 9.48 -14.53 40.62
N LYS A 212 10.41 -14.27 41.55
CA LYS A 212 10.14 -14.07 42.98
C LYS A 212 9.79 -12.62 43.28
#